data_AF-A0A084GGF5-F1
#
_entry.id   AF-A0A084GGF5-F1
#
_cell.length_a   1.000
_cell.length_b   1.000
_cell.length_c   1.000
_cell.angle_alpha   90.00
_cell.angle_beta   90.00
_cell.angle_gamma   90.00
#
_symmetry.space_group_name_H-M   'P 1'
#
loop_
_entity.id
_entity.type
_entity.pdbx_description
1 polymer ?
#
loop_
_entity_poly.entity_id
_entity_poly.type
_entity_poly.pdbx_seq_one_letter_code
_entity_poly.pdbx_strand_id
1 'polypeptide(L)'
;MGSFSNVSAAIRVASVLLILGALLLTFHWLGDSGFREPPQHHLQTPPGGAPGHRPPPVHGGPPPPIPQDKPQGDAQLGESDNAKDGATKSGKPSEKPSVVKPAVESPVEPPPELSEVPSSFADDVQPPSNTRTDSWHPLPGDCGSYSQRAKVAQKPLSKGRFQLGYQRPPPACRSFNSSLAEKTVTRMKDVISDPDLYRIFENTFPNTIDTAIKWKGVAANNSQEELCFVITGDIDAMWLRDSANQLQVYRDIMTSPKDDIASLFRGAINLQARYIVVHPYCNAFQAPPESGIPTGVGSGGSTVFPPIDTSVVSTCNFELDSFGAFLQLSHDYYTATDDAEFFGKFQWVYAVQSMLKAAKDMMAPTYDDDGKRLKPPYTFSSYTRTMTSTLNLVGTGNPVSRTGMVRSPFRPSDDTSVFEFLVPANMMFSRYLNDTAAIMDQISKAPSGLADEMRDLATEIREAIQEHAIIKGPEGELMYAYEVDGFGGQNLMDDANVPSLLSAPFIGYLEMDDEVYRNTREFILSGKNPWYARGPVINAVGSPHIKPGDEQALAELVSSTDGLGLMHESINSLSAAEWTREWFSWANGLFGQMILDLEERKPHILKKSFQAYPVGGEEE
;
A
#
# COMPACT_ATOMS: atom_id res chain seq x y z
N MET A 1 50.38 5.92 -2.13
CA MET A 1 51.73 5.45 -1.72
C MET A 1 51.69 5.13 -0.24
N GLY A 2 52.55 4.24 0.25
CA GLY A 2 52.49 3.68 1.62
C GLY A 2 51.63 2.39 1.64
N SER A 3 52.16 1.31 2.23
CA SER A 3 51.59 -0.04 2.18
C SER A 3 52.27 -0.97 3.21
N PHE A 4 51.65 -2.15 3.43
CA PHE A 4 52.12 -3.33 4.18
C PHE A 4 52.04 -3.27 5.72
N SER A 5 51.86 -4.41 6.41
CA SER A 5 51.73 -5.81 5.97
C SER A 5 50.32 -6.39 6.25
N ASN A 6 49.73 -7.35 5.52
CA ASN A 6 50.15 -8.58 4.80
C ASN A 6 50.55 -9.80 5.66
N VAL A 7 49.70 -10.83 5.62
CA VAL A 7 50.04 -12.26 5.80
C VAL A 7 49.27 -13.07 4.74
N SER A 8 49.92 -14.06 4.10
CA SER A 8 49.39 -14.93 3.03
C SER A 8 50.34 -16.15 2.89
N ALA A 9 50.04 -17.27 2.23
CA ALA A 9 48.95 -17.67 1.33
C ALA A 9 48.70 -19.20 1.48
N ALA A 10 47.79 -19.91 0.79
CA ALA A 10 46.87 -19.52 -0.29
C ALA A 10 45.43 -20.04 0.00
N ILE A 11 44.69 -20.87 -0.76
CA ILE A 11 44.87 -21.68 -1.99
C ILE A 11 43.61 -21.48 -2.88
N ARG A 12 43.75 -21.65 -4.21
CA ARG A 12 42.62 -21.82 -5.15
C ARG A 12 42.71 -23.17 -5.87
N VAL A 13 41.63 -23.94 -5.91
CA VAL A 13 41.37 -25.01 -6.90
C VAL A 13 39.88 -24.94 -7.28
N ALA A 14 39.52 -25.36 -8.49
CA ALA A 14 38.25 -25.03 -9.16
C ALA A 14 37.11 -26.06 -8.97
N SER A 15 35.89 -25.61 -9.32
CA SER A 15 34.63 -26.38 -9.28
C SER A 15 34.55 -27.47 -10.34
N VAL A 16 34.23 -28.71 -9.92
CA VAL A 16 33.74 -29.80 -10.81
C VAL A 16 32.63 -30.65 -10.15
N LEU A 17 32.59 -30.76 -8.82
CA LEU A 17 31.89 -31.85 -8.11
C LEU A 17 30.35 -31.78 -8.03
N LEU A 18 29.68 -30.69 -8.43
CA LEU A 18 28.22 -30.58 -8.29
C LEU A 18 27.40 -31.08 -9.50
N ILE A 19 28.03 -31.37 -10.65
CA ILE A 19 27.32 -31.83 -11.86
C ILE A 19 27.21 -33.37 -11.94
N LEU A 20 27.98 -34.11 -11.13
CA LEU A 20 27.93 -35.59 -11.09
C LEU A 20 27.03 -36.16 -9.98
N GLY A 21 26.67 -35.38 -8.96
CA GLY A 21 25.77 -35.84 -7.89
C GLY A 21 24.31 -35.97 -8.34
N ALA A 22 23.83 -35.07 -9.20
CA ALA A 22 22.43 -35.03 -9.64
C ALA A 22 22.07 -36.07 -10.73
N LEU A 23 23.05 -36.70 -11.37
CA LEU A 23 22.86 -37.70 -12.42
C LEU A 23 22.86 -39.16 -11.92
N LEU A 24 23.08 -39.38 -10.61
CA LEU A 24 23.07 -40.71 -9.98
C LEU A 24 21.78 -41.03 -9.20
N LEU A 25 20.84 -40.08 -9.10
CA LEU A 25 19.58 -40.24 -8.35
C LEU A 25 18.33 -40.39 -9.24
N THR A 26 18.48 -40.28 -10.56
CA THR A 26 17.37 -40.36 -11.53
C THR A 26 17.26 -41.72 -12.26
N PHE A 27 18.11 -42.70 -11.90
CA PHE A 27 18.00 -44.09 -12.37
C PHE A 27 18.27 -45.08 -11.24
N HIS A 28 17.23 -45.50 -10.50
CA HIS A 28 17.04 -46.86 -9.95
C HIS A 28 15.68 -46.99 -9.23
N TRP A 29 14.58 -47.11 -9.98
CA TRP A 29 13.33 -47.69 -9.43
C TRP A 29 12.51 -48.45 -10.48
N LEU A 30 13.05 -49.59 -10.92
CA LEU A 30 12.37 -50.68 -11.62
C LEU A 30 12.99 -51.99 -11.12
N GLY A 31 12.18 -53.04 -10.91
CA GLY A 31 12.71 -54.40 -10.64
C GLY A 31 12.60 -54.91 -9.19
N ASP A 32 11.37 -55.05 -8.72
CA ASP A 32 10.87 -56.13 -7.84
C ASP A 32 11.78 -57.37 -7.68
N SER A 33 12.07 -57.80 -6.43
CA SER A 33 11.90 -59.21 -5.97
C SER A 33 12.46 -59.55 -4.55
N GLY A 34 11.63 -60.21 -3.73
CA GLY A 34 12.00 -61.47 -3.06
C GLY A 34 12.83 -61.52 -1.74
N PHE A 35 12.13 -61.61 -0.60
CA PHE A 35 12.41 -62.48 0.58
C PHE A 35 13.82 -62.60 1.20
N ARG A 36 13.96 -62.21 2.49
CA ARG A 36 14.10 -63.17 3.63
C ARG A 36 13.97 -62.50 5.02
N GLU A 37 13.73 -63.34 6.04
CA GLU A 37 13.40 -62.94 7.43
C GLU A 37 14.64 -62.69 8.33
N PRO A 38 14.49 -61.92 9.44
CA PRO A 38 15.54 -61.71 10.44
C PRO A 38 15.55 -62.78 11.56
N PRO A 39 16.68 -62.98 12.27
CA PRO A 39 16.75 -63.85 13.45
C PRO A 39 16.09 -63.23 14.70
N GLN A 40 15.51 -64.08 15.54
CA GLN A 40 14.85 -63.70 16.80
C GLN A 40 15.80 -63.80 18.01
N HIS A 41 15.53 -63.01 19.06
CA HIS A 41 15.50 -63.40 20.49
C HIS A 41 14.93 -62.18 21.28
N HIS A 42 13.77 -62.26 21.94
CA HIS A 42 13.56 -62.78 23.32
C HIS A 42 14.26 -61.94 24.41
N LEU A 43 13.60 -61.52 25.50
CA LEU A 43 12.18 -61.64 25.90
C LEU A 43 11.87 -60.74 27.12
N GLN A 44 10.75 -59.99 27.13
CA GLN A 44 9.82 -59.81 28.27
C GLN A 44 8.71 -58.79 27.93
N THR A 45 7.49 -59.06 28.38
CA THR A 45 6.25 -58.27 28.09
C THR A 45 5.32 -58.30 29.35
N PRO A 46 4.08 -57.76 29.39
CA PRO A 46 3.59 -57.01 30.57
C PRO A 46 2.34 -57.65 31.23
N PRO A 47 1.55 -56.86 31.99
CA PRO A 47 0.10 -57.02 31.97
C PRO A 47 -0.66 -55.66 31.82
N GLY A 48 -1.84 -55.58 31.19
CA GLY A 48 -2.58 -56.58 30.41
C GLY A 48 -4.06 -56.19 30.13
N GLY A 49 -4.70 -56.81 29.11
CA GLY A 49 -6.16 -56.79 28.81
C GLY A 49 -6.72 -55.51 28.15
N ALA A 50 -7.29 -55.43 26.93
CA ALA A 50 -8.11 -56.32 26.05
C ALA A 50 -9.59 -56.51 26.47
N PRO A 51 -10.58 -56.71 25.54
CA PRO A 51 -10.70 -56.44 24.08
C PRO A 51 -11.80 -55.35 23.77
N GLY A 52 -12.31 -55.05 22.56
CA GLY A 52 -11.96 -55.39 21.17
C GLY A 52 -13.14 -55.95 20.31
N HIS A 53 -13.71 -55.18 19.35
CA HIS A 53 -14.78 -55.67 18.42
C HIS A 53 -14.80 -55.00 17.01
N ARG A 54 -15.10 -55.82 15.97
CA ARG A 54 -15.47 -55.58 14.55
C ARG A 54 -15.95 -56.93 13.96
N PRO A 55 -16.51 -57.06 12.73
CA PRO A 55 -17.26 -56.13 11.86
C PRO A 55 -18.72 -56.66 11.66
N PRO A 56 -19.50 -56.34 10.58
CA PRO A 56 -19.29 -56.82 9.19
C PRO A 56 -19.51 -55.75 8.08
N PRO A 57 -19.24 -56.05 6.78
CA PRO A 57 -19.30 -55.08 5.66
C PRO A 57 -20.56 -55.18 4.76
N VAL A 58 -20.72 -54.24 3.82
CA VAL A 58 -21.72 -54.25 2.73
C VAL A 58 -21.05 -53.85 1.39
N HIS A 59 -21.58 -54.34 0.25
CA HIS A 59 -21.01 -54.20 -1.10
C HIS A 59 -21.76 -53.18 -1.99
N GLY A 60 -21.08 -52.72 -3.05
CA GLY A 60 -21.59 -51.92 -4.17
C GLY A 60 -20.71 -50.69 -4.40
N GLY A 61 -20.35 -50.26 -5.62
CA GLY A 61 -20.70 -50.73 -6.97
C GLY A 61 -20.70 -49.52 -7.92
N PRO A 62 -19.88 -49.46 -8.99
CA PRO A 62 -19.65 -48.21 -9.72
C PRO A 62 -20.83 -47.78 -10.60
N PRO A 63 -21.05 -46.46 -10.81
CA PRO A 63 -22.16 -45.94 -11.62
C PRO A 63 -21.91 -46.08 -13.14
N PRO A 64 -22.98 -46.14 -13.96
CA PRO A 64 -22.91 -46.19 -15.43
C PRO A 64 -22.68 -44.79 -16.07
N PRO A 65 -22.24 -44.72 -17.34
CA PRO A 65 -21.78 -43.48 -17.99
C PRO A 65 -22.86 -42.63 -18.68
N ILE A 66 -22.42 -41.44 -19.10
CA ILE A 66 -23.16 -40.33 -19.72
C ILE A 66 -23.54 -40.60 -21.19
N PRO A 67 -24.75 -40.23 -21.66
CA PRO A 67 -25.05 -40.02 -23.08
C PRO A 67 -24.57 -38.64 -23.57
N GLN A 68 -23.87 -38.60 -24.70
CA GLN A 68 -23.59 -37.36 -25.45
C GLN A 68 -24.60 -37.19 -26.58
N ASP A 69 -24.95 -35.94 -26.91
CA ASP A 69 -25.56 -35.59 -28.20
C ASP A 69 -24.83 -34.41 -28.86
N LYS A 70 -24.84 -34.37 -30.19
CA LYS A 70 -24.12 -33.39 -31.04
C LYS A 70 -24.92 -33.03 -32.31
N PRO A 71 -24.57 -31.95 -33.03
CA PRO A 71 -25.59 -31.05 -33.58
C PRO A 71 -25.98 -31.23 -35.06
N GLN A 72 -27.10 -30.60 -35.42
CA GLN A 72 -27.56 -30.19 -36.75
C GLN A 72 -28.28 -28.84 -36.58
N GLY A 73 -28.33 -27.90 -37.53
CA GLY A 73 -27.73 -27.79 -38.87
C GLY A 73 -28.11 -26.44 -39.51
N ASP A 74 -27.44 -26.02 -40.57
CA ASP A 74 -27.52 -24.66 -41.14
C ASP A 74 -28.82 -24.32 -41.90
N ALA A 75 -29.17 -23.02 -41.95
CA ALA A 75 -30.03 -22.40 -42.97
C ALA A 75 -29.68 -20.91 -43.16
N GLN A 76 -29.98 -20.35 -44.35
CA GLN A 76 -29.45 -19.05 -44.81
C GLN A 76 -30.50 -17.93 -44.95
N LEU A 77 -30.00 -16.68 -44.90
CA LEU A 77 -30.31 -15.48 -45.73
C LEU A 77 -31.74 -15.23 -46.25
N GLY A 78 -32.18 -13.95 -46.15
CA GLY A 78 -33.28 -13.39 -46.95
C GLY A 78 -33.34 -11.85 -46.88
N GLU A 79 -33.04 -11.18 -47.99
CA GLU A 79 -33.22 -9.72 -48.16
C GLU A 79 -34.62 -9.40 -48.73
N SER A 80 -35.13 -8.18 -48.50
CA SER A 80 -36.11 -7.56 -49.43
C SER A 80 -36.22 -6.04 -49.26
N ASP A 81 -35.97 -5.30 -50.34
CA ASP A 81 -36.18 -3.84 -50.45
C ASP A 81 -37.67 -3.42 -50.55
N ASN A 82 -37.93 -2.14 -50.24
CA ASN A 82 -38.75 -1.11 -50.94
C ASN A 82 -39.44 -0.19 -49.90
N ALA A 83 -39.35 1.15 -49.85
CA ALA A 83 -39.08 2.27 -50.77
C ALA A 83 -40.35 3.04 -51.24
N LYS A 84 -40.22 4.38 -51.35
CA LYS A 84 -41.12 5.39 -51.99
C LYS A 84 -42.42 5.78 -51.23
N ASP A 85 -43.00 6.98 -51.38
CA ASP A 85 -42.60 8.19 -52.14
C ASP A 85 -43.23 9.51 -51.59
N GLY A 86 -42.49 10.64 -51.72
CA GLY A 86 -42.90 12.06 -51.90
C GLY A 86 -44.09 12.76 -51.16
N ALA A 87 -44.41 14.05 -51.40
CA ALA A 87 -43.62 15.22 -51.84
C ALA A 87 -44.48 16.52 -51.92
N THR A 88 -43.97 17.67 -51.41
CA THR A 88 -44.44 19.08 -51.68
C THR A 88 -45.84 19.52 -51.14
N LYS A 89 -46.25 20.81 -51.00
CA LYS A 89 -45.71 22.12 -51.47
C LYS A 89 -46.23 23.37 -50.67
N SER A 90 -45.33 24.30 -50.34
CA SER A 90 -45.46 25.79 -50.25
C SER A 90 -46.66 26.54 -49.61
N GLY A 91 -46.37 27.45 -48.66
CA GLY A 91 -47.21 28.60 -48.24
C GLY A 91 -46.42 29.65 -47.42
N LYS A 92 -46.80 30.95 -47.44
CA LYS A 92 -46.13 32.11 -46.78
C LYS A 92 -47.13 33.30 -46.65
N PRO A 93 -46.88 34.37 -45.87
CA PRO A 93 -45.92 34.55 -44.76
C PRO A 93 -46.55 35.19 -43.47
N SER A 94 -45.80 35.26 -42.37
CA SER A 94 -46.01 36.21 -41.26
C SER A 94 -44.69 36.49 -40.50
N GLU A 95 -44.74 37.27 -39.40
CA GLU A 95 -43.62 38.10 -38.92
C GLU A 95 -42.57 37.40 -38.03
N LYS A 96 -41.42 38.06 -37.85
CA LYS A 96 -40.31 37.62 -36.98
C LYS A 96 -40.65 37.73 -35.50
N PRO A 97 -40.21 36.76 -34.68
CA PRO A 97 -39.26 37.13 -33.61
C PRO A 97 -37.84 36.60 -33.85
N SER A 98 -36.89 37.06 -33.02
CA SER A 98 -35.51 36.58 -33.01
C SER A 98 -35.40 35.25 -32.27
N VAL A 99 -35.16 34.14 -32.99
CA VAL A 99 -34.81 32.85 -32.38
C VAL A 99 -33.29 32.79 -32.18
N VAL A 100 -32.86 32.61 -30.94
CA VAL A 100 -31.47 32.29 -30.59
C VAL A 100 -31.14 30.91 -31.17
N LYS A 101 -30.01 30.78 -31.88
CA LYS A 101 -29.54 29.45 -32.30
C LYS A 101 -29.31 28.59 -31.05
N PRO A 102 -29.75 27.32 -31.02
CA PRO A 102 -29.19 26.36 -30.08
C PRO A 102 -27.67 26.38 -30.21
N ALA A 103 -26.97 26.23 -29.09
CA ALA A 103 -25.56 25.85 -29.15
C ALA A 103 -25.51 24.51 -29.90
N VAL A 104 -24.63 24.41 -30.90
CA VAL A 104 -24.26 23.10 -31.44
C VAL A 104 -23.43 22.46 -30.34
N GLU A 105 -23.95 21.41 -29.73
CA GLU A 105 -23.15 20.56 -28.86
C GLU A 105 -21.94 20.08 -29.66
N SER A 106 -20.74 20.30 -29.13
CA SER A 106 -19.53 19.71 -29.69
C SER A 106 -19.73 18.20 -29.81
N PRO A 107 -19.22 17.53 -30.87
CA PRO A 107 -19.25 16.09 -30.94
C PRO A 107 -18.72 15.50 -29.64
N VAL A 108 -19.46 14.56 -29.06
CA VAL A 108 -19.04 13.87 -27.83
C VAL A 108 -17.73 13.16 -28.15
N GLU A 109 -16.66 13.62 -27.51
CA GLU A 109 -15.34 12.99 -27.60
C GLU A 109 -15.45 11.54 -27.11
N PRO A 110 -14.75 10.58 -27.76
CA PRO A 110 -14.75 9.20 -27.30
C PRO A 110 -14.24 9.09 -25.86
N PRO A 111 -14.59 8.01 -25.13
CA PRO A 111 -14.01 7.76 -23.83
C PRO A 111 -12.48 7.56 -23.94
N PRO A 112 -11.70 7.95 -22.91
CA PRO A 112 -10.25 7.95 -22.95
C PRO A 112 -9.66 6.54 -23.18
N GLU A 113 -8.81 6.41 -24.20
CA GLU A 113 -8.03 5.20 -24.42
C GLU A 113 -6.63 5.30 -23.78
N LEU A 114 -6.13 4.18 -23.25
CA LEU A 114 -4.72 4.02 -22.85
C LEU A 114 -3.71 4.28 -24.00
N SER A 115 -4.18 4.34 -25.26
CA SER A 115 -3.38 4.68 -26.44
C SER A 115 -3.07 6.19 -26.56
N GLU A 116 -3.83 7.04 -25.85
CA GLU A 116 -3.72 8.50 -25.88
C GLU A 116 -2.86 9.06 -24.73
N VAL A 117 -2.38 8.19 -23.85
CA VAL A 117 -1.51 8.52 -22.70
C VAL A 117 -0.15 9.07 -23.17
N PRO A 118 0.33 10.21 -22.62
CA PRO A 118 1.67 10.71 -22.91
C PRO A 118 2.74 9.83 -22.26
N SER A 119 3.84 9.57 -22.98
CA SER A 119 4.96 8.75 -22.48
C SER A 119 5.80 9.43 -21.38
N SER A 120 5.63 10.73 -21.19
CA SER A 120 6.17 11.51 -20.08
C SER A 120 5.36 12.78 -19.90
N PHE A 121 5.23 13.27 -18.66
CA PHE A 121 4.68 14.60 -18.36
C PHE A 121 5.76 15.69 -18.30
N ALA A 122 7.03 15.36 -18.57
CA ALA A 122 8.15 16.30 -18.44
C ALA A 122 8.44 17.14 -19.70
N ASP A 123 8.13 16.62 -20.90
CA ASP A 123 8.59 17.21 -22.17
C ASP A 123 7.87 18.54 -22.55
N ASP A 124 6.68 18.79 -22.02
CA ASP A 124 5.84 19.97 -22.34
C ASP A 124 6.11 21.21 -21.45
N VAL A 125 7.03 21.13 -20.50
CA VAL A 125 7.15 22.15 -19.43
C VAL A 125 7.83 23.45 -19.91
N GLN A 126 7.01 24.49 -20.09
CA GLN A 126 7.47 25.88 -20.20
C GLN A 126 7.96 26.42 -18.84
N PRO A 127 8.92 27.37 -18.81
CA PRO A 127 9.46 27.91 -17.56
C PRO A 127 8.35 28.54 -16.68
N PRO A 128 8.39 28.34 -15.36
CA PRO A 128 7.21 28.44 -14.50
C PRO A 128 6.65 29.87 -14.42
N SER A 129 5.35 30.01 -14.72
CA SER A 129 4.58 31.16 -14.24
C SER A 129 4.36 30.97 -12.73
N ASN A 130 4.93 31.86 -11.92
CA ASN A 130 5.06 31.68 -10.47
C ASN A 130 3.72 31.92 -9.74
N THR A 131 2.82 30.93 -9.84
CA THR A 131 1.44 30.93 -9.34
C THR A 131 1.40 30.60 -7.85
N ARG A 132 1.74 31.60 -7.03
CA ARG A 132 1.55 31.53 -5.58
C ARG A 132 0.09 31.24 -5.25
N THR A 133 -0.17 30.12 -4.59
CA THR A 133 -1.46 29.85 -3.93
C THR A 133 -1.44 30.46 -2.53
N ASP A 134 -2.60 30.83 -1.98
CA ASP A 134 -2.65 31.62 -0.73
C ASP A 134 -2.15 30.84 0.51
N SER A 135 -2.19 29.50 0.48
CA SER A 135 -1.78 28.64 1.60
C SER A 135 -0.36 28.06 1.49
N TRP A 136 0.25 27.99 0.31
CA TRP A 136 1.62 27.46 0.12
C TRP A 136 2.62 28.56 -0.23
N HIS A 137 3.83 28.47 0.34
CA HIS A 137 4.93 29.37 -0.01
C HIS A 137 6.29 28.66 0.02
N PRO A 138 7.25 29.04 -0.86
CA PRO A 138 8.64 28.64 -0.71
C PRO A 138 9.18 29.09 0.66
N LEU A 139 9.81 28.18 1.40
CA LEU A 139 10.32 28.46 2.74
C LEU A 139 11.45 29.53 2.71
N PRO A 140 11.48 30.48 3.66
CA PRO A 140 12.61 31.37 3.87
C PRO A 140 13.93 30.61 4.08
N GLY A 141 15.02 31.12 3.48
CA GLY A 141 16.33 30.46 3.50
C GLY A 141 17.01 30.37 4.87
N ASP A 142 16.49 31.08 5.87
CA ASP A 142 16.94 31.07 7.27
C ASP A 142 16.19 30.05 8.16
N CYS A 143 15.20 29.34 7.62
CA CYS A 143 14.42 28.33 8.36
C CYS A 143 15.20 27.08 8.78
N GLY A 144 16.34 26.80 8.14
CA GLY A 144 17.18 25.63 8.43
C GLY A 144 16.60 24.29 7.99
N SER A 145 17.21 23.19 8.46
CA SER A 145 16.76 21.82 8.19
C SER A 145 15.83 21.32 9.29
N TYR A 146 14.66 20.79 8.92
CA TYR A 146 13.73 20.20 9.88
C TYR A 146 14.30 18.92 10.53
N SER A 147 15.01 18.08 9.79
CA SER A 147 15.68 16.89 10.35
C SER A 147 16.74 17.26 11.42
N GLN A 148 17.40 18.42 11.31
CA GLN A 148 18.27 18.93 12.38
C GLN A 148 17.51 19.52 13.57
N ARG A 149 16.29 20.06 13.35
CA ARG A 149 15.39 20.53 14.42
C ARG A 149 14.84 19.36 15.24
N ALA A 150 14.35 18.32 14.57
CA ALA A 150 13.66 17.19 15.17
C ALA A 150 14.55 16.36 16.12
N LYS A 151 15.87 16.31 15.86
CA LYS A 151 16.89 15.64 16.71
C LYS A 151 17.10 16.24 18.10
N VAL A 152 16.45 17.35 18.43
CA VAL A 152 16.68 18.08 19.69
C VAL A 152 15.34 18.49 20.31
N ALA A 153 15.15 18.25 21.60
CA ALA A 153 13.96 18.67 22.33
C ALA A 153 13.85 20.21 22.39
N GLN A 154 13.08 20.77 21.46
CA GLN A 154 12.94 22.22 21.28
C GLN A 154 12.16 22.88 22.42
N LYS A 155 12.59 24.07 22.86
CA LYS A 155 11.87 24.85 23.88
C LYS A 155 10.70 25.66 23.24
N PRO A 156 9.60 25.90 23.98
CA PRO A 156 9.33 25.47 25.35
C PRO A 156 9.01 23.97 25.43
N LEU A 157 9.46 23.32 26.51
CA LEU A 157 9.06 21.95 26.82
C LEU A 157 7.58 21.90 27.27
N SER A 158 6.95 20.72 27.22
CA SER A 158 5.64 20.48 27.81
C SER A 158 5.66 20.62 29.34
N LYS A 159 4.49 20.52 29.98
CA LYS A 159 4.34 20.72 31.43
C LYS A 159 4.29 19.44 32.26
N GLY A 160 4.27 18.27 31.62
CA GLY A 160 4.27 16.99 32.32
C GLY A 160 5.68 16.49 32.64
N ARG A 161 5.73 15.29 33.22
CA ARG A 161 6.93 14.56 33.66
C ARG A 161 7.92 14.35 32.51
N PHE A 162 7.42 14.07 31.30
CA PHE A 162 8.26 13.74 30.16
C PHE A 162 8.88 14.98 29.48
N GLN A 163 8.37 16.19 29.76
CA GLN A 163 8.94 17.48 29.32
C GLN A 163 9.26 17.53 27.80
N LEU A 164 8.33 17.04 26.99
CA LEU A 164 8.45 16.86 25.55
C LEU A 164 8.66 18.18 24.79
N GLY A 165 9.57 18.17 23.81
CA GLY A 165 9.92 19.32 22.98
C GLY A 165 8.77 19.85 22.11
N TYR A 166 8.80 21.14 21.74
CA TYR A 166 7.86 21.77 20.79
C TYR A 166 8.44 21.79 19.37
N GLN A 167 8.10 20.79 18.57
CA GLN A 167 8.79 20.49 17.32
C GLN A 167 8.23 21.20 16.09
N ARG A 168 6.98 21.69 16.12
CA ARG A 168 6.41 22.49 15.01
C ARG A 168 7.39 23.61 14.59
N PRO A 169 7.60 23.90 13.29
CA PRO A 169 8.39 25.04 12.84
C PRO A 169 7.80 26.38 13.32
N PRO A 170 8.62 27.45 13.38
CA PRO A 170 8.13 28.83 13.43
C PRO A 170 7.11 29.07 12.28
N PRO A 171 6.05 29.89 12.45
CA PRO A 171 4.98 30.00 11.46
C PRO A 171 5.42 30.37 10.03
N ALA A 172 6.45 31.20 9.86
CA ALA A 172 7.01 31.54 8.55
C ALA A 172 7.75 30.37 7.86
N CYS A 173 8.14 29.35 8.63
CA CYS A 173 8.90 28.17 8.22
C CYS A 173 8.04 26.92 8.08
N ARG A 174 6.72 27.07 8.01
CA ARG A 174 5.78 25.98 7.72
C ARG A 174 5.51 25.92 6.23
N SER A 175 5.53 24.73 5.63
CA SER A 175 5.35 24.58 4.17
C SER A 175 3.95 24.96 3.68
N PHE A 176 2.92 24.73 4.49
CA PHE A 176 1.53 24.98 4.13
C PHE A 176 0.74 25.49 5.34
N ASN A 177 -0.05 26.55 5.14
CA ASN A 177 -0.92 27.13 6.16
C ASN A 177 -2.37 26.70 5.94
N SER A 178 -2.92 25.90 6.86
CA SER A 178 -4.35 25.59 6.93
C SER A 178 -5.01 26.25 8.13
N SER A 179 -6.11 26.97 7.88
CA SER A 179 -6.94 27.53 8.96
C SER A 179 -7.82 26.47 9.64
N LEU A 180 -8.02 25.31 9.00
CA LEU A 180 -8.77 24.18 9.57
C LEU A 180 -7.89 23.38 10.54
N ALA A 181 -6.62 23.15 10.18
CA ALA A 181 -5.66 22.48 11.04
C ALA A 181 -5.36 23.26 12.33
N GLU A 182 -5.11 24.57 12.26
CA GLU A 182 -4.84 25.39 13.47
C GLU A 182 -6.03 25.49 14.42
N LYS A 183 -7.27 25.52 13.89
CA LYS A 183 -8.49 25.39 14.70
C LYS A 183 -8.53 24.06 15.44
N THR A 184 -8.18 22.96 14.75
CA THR A 184 -8.19 21.61 15.32
C THR A 184 -7.12 21.46 16.40
N VAL A 185 -5.89 21.91 16.17
CA VAL A 185 -4.82 21.95 17.19
C VAL A 185 -5.28 22.77 18.41
N THR A 186 -5.82 23.97 18.19
CA THR A 186 -6.30 24.84 19.28
C THR A 186 -7.44 24.18 20.07
N ARG A 187 -8.39 23.55 19.39
CA ARG A 187 -9.57 22.88 19.96
C ARG A 187 -9.18 21.67 20.82
N MET A 188 -8.26 20.83 20.33
CA MET A 188 -7.85 19.61 21.02
C MET A 188 -7.11 19.86 22.34
N LYS A 189 -6.67 21.09 22.60
CA LYS A 189 -6.04 21.52 23.85
C LYS A 189 -6.95 21.48 25.07
N ASP A 190 -8.25 21.68 24.87
CA ASP A 190 -9.26 21.57 25.94
C ASP A 190 -9.87 20.15 25.99
N VAL A 191 -9.57 19.31 24.99
CA VAL A 191 -9.99 17.91 24.88
C VAL A 191 -8.98 17.00 25.57
N ILE A 192 -7.71 17.08 25.22
CA ILE A 192 -6.64 16.24 25.76
C ILE A 192 -6.20 16.80 27.13
N SER A 193 -6.33 16.00 28.19
CA SER A 193 -6.07 16.44 29.57
C SER A 193 -4.63 16.22 30.04
N ASP A 194 -3.90 15.30 29.40
CA ASP A 194 -2.49 15.09 29.67
C ASP A 194 -1.61 16.07 28.84
N PRO A 195 -0.72 16.84 29.48
CA PRO A 195 0.04 17.91 28.82
C PRO A 195 1.16 17.40 27.91
N ASP A 196 1.61 16.15 28.07
CA ASP A 196 2.63 15.53 27.23
C ASP A 196 1.96 14.86 26.03
N LEU A 197 0.83 14.18 26.24
CA LEU A 197 -0.02 13.68 25.14
C LEU A 197 -0.48 14.82 24.21
N TYR A 198 -0.93 15.95 24.76
CA TYR A 198 -1.27 17.12 23.94
C TYR A 198 -0.06 17.65 23.17
N ARG A 199 1.15 17.63 23.76
CA ARG A 199 2.36 18.08 23.07
C ARG A 199 2.69 17.22 21.86
N ILE A 200 2.55 15.89 21.97
CA ILE A 200 2.72 15.00 20.81
C ILE A 200 1.68 15.36 19.75
N PHE A 201 0.39 15.39 20.09
CA PHE A 201 -0.66 15.77 19.12
C PHE A 201 -0.40 17.12 18.44
N GLU A 202 -0.03 18.15 19.20
CA GLU A 202 0.33 19.48 18.69
C GLU A 202 1.52 19.45 17.74
N ASN A 203 2.52 18.59 17.97
CA ASN A 203 3.67 18.41 17.08
C ASN A 203 3.37 17.56 15.84
N THR A 204 2.57 16.50 16.00
CA THR A 204 2.46 15.42 15.01
C THR A 204 1.29 15.60 14.04
N PHE A 205 0.11 15.99 14.52
CA PHE A 205 -1.06 16.21 13.66
C PHE A 205 -0.80 17.20 12.51
N PRO A 206 -0.22 18.40 12.72
CA PRO A 206 0.09 19.31 11.63
C PRO A 206 1.42 18.99 10.91
N ASN A 207 2.14 17.89 11.23
CA ASN A 207 3.52 17.70 10.78
C ASN A 207 3.65 17.67 9.26
N THR A 208 2.73 17.01 8.55
CA THR A 208 2.73 16.98 7.07
C THR A 208 2.62 18.39 6.48
N ILE A 209 1.62 19.19 6.90
CA ILE A 209 1.43 20.55 6.37
C ILE A 209 2.53 21.52 6.83
N ASP A 210 3.05 21.34 8.04
CA ASP A 210 4.15 22.14 8.59
C ASP A 210 5.47 21.87 7.86
N THR A 211 5.74 20.66 7.35
CA THR A 211 7.11 20.25 6.95
C THR A 211 7.24 19.56 5.58
N ALA A 212 6.22 18.83 5.13
CA ALA A 212 6.32 17.85 4.04
C ALA A 212 5.69 18.30 2.71
N ILE A 213 4.95 19.42 2.67
CA ILE A 213 4.38 19.96 1.42
C ILE A 213 5.49 20.71 0.65
N LYS A 214 6.43 19.93 0.11
CA LYS A 214 7.68 20.43 -0.47
C LYS A 214 7.45 21.30 -1.70
N TRP A 215 6.38 21.07 -2.46
CA TRP A 215 5.88 21.99 -3.48
C TRP A 215 4.37 21.87 -3.71
N LYS A 216 3.70 22.99 -4.00
CA LYS A 216 2.34 23.02 -4.54
C LYS A 216 2.24 24.03 -5.67
N GLY A 217 1.56 23.66 -6.75
CA GLY A 217 1.32 24.52 -7.91
C GLY A 217 0.21 23.97 -8.80
N VAL A 218 0.39 24.15 -10.10
CA VAL A 218 -0.48 23.65 -11.18
C VAL A 218 0.37 23.11 -12.33
N ALA A 219 -0.22 22.31 -13.21
CA ALA A 219 0.44 21.82 -14.41
C ALA A 219 0.87 22.95 -15.37
N ALA A 220 2.01 22.79 -16.03
CA ALA A 220 2.54 23.79 -16.95
C ALA A 220 1.65 24.02 -18.18
N ASN A 221 0.95 22.97 -18.64
CA ASN A 221 0.04 22.99 -19.78
C ASN A 221 -1.44 23.21 -19.38
N ASN A 222 -1.80 23.09 -18.10
CA ASN A 222 -3.19 23.25 -17.63
C ASN A 222 -3.28 23.84 -16.21
N SER A 223 -3.60 25.14 -16.12
CA SER A 223 -3.73 25.84 -14.83
C SER A 223 -4.95 25.45 -13.98
N GLN A 224 -5.79 24.51 -14.43
CA GLN A 224 -6.85 23.90 -13.62
C GLN A 224 -6.39 22.61 -12.92
N GLU A 225 -5.34 21.96 -13.42
CA GLU A 225 -4.77 20.76 -12.82
C GLU A 225 -3.86 21.14 -11.66
N GLU A 226 -4.43 21.25 -10.45
CA GLU A 226 -3.64 21.43 -9.22
C GLU A 226 -2.66 20.27 -9.04
N LEU A 227 -1.45 20.56 -8.55
CA LEU A 227 -0.41 19.57 -8.24
C LEU A 227 0.17 19.83 -6.85
N CYS A 228 0.42 18.78 -6.06
CA CYS A 228 0.98 18.85 -4.71
C CYS A 228 1.98 17.72 -4.48
N PHE A 229 3.26 18.08 -4.38
CA PHE A 229 4.37 17.15 -4.14
C PHE A 229 4.66 17.07 -2.63
N VAL A 230 4.41 15.88 -2.06
CA VAL A 230 4.52 15.59 -0.63
C VAL A 230 5.68 14.61 -0.42
N ILE A 231 6.69 15.02 0.34
CA ILE A 231 7.85 14.17 0.67
C ILE A 231 7.60 13.34 1.93
N THR A 232 8.19 12.16 2.06
CA THR A 232 7.96 11.27 3.24
C THR A 232 8.46 11.87 4.56
N GLY A 233 9.42 12.79 4.46
CA GLY A 233 10.03 13.51 5.57
C GLY A 233 11.50 13.79 5.28
N ASP A 234 12.39 13.08 5.96
CA ASP A 234 13.84 13.12 5.76
C ASP A 234 14.35 12.66 4.38
N ILE A 235 13.50 12.08 3.52
CA ILE A 235 13.79 11.68 2.14
C ILE A 235 13.06 12.59 1.16
N ASP A 236 13.80 13.22 0.24
CA ASP A 236 13.29 14.19 -0.74
C ASP A 236 12.65 13.53 -1.99
N ALA A 237 11.69 12.62 -1.77
CA ALA A 237 10.88 11.96 -2.80
C ALA A 237 9.47 11.63 -2.28
N MET A 238 8.52 11.45 -3.21
CA MET A 238 7.11 11.18 -2.91
C MET A 238 6.79 9.69 -3.14
N TRP A 239 6.62 8.94 -2.06
CA TRP A 239 6.00 7.60 -2.10
C TRP A 239 4.48 7.73 -2.26
N LEU A 240 3.85 6.87 -3.06
CA LEU A 240 2.39 6.87 -3.25
C LEU A 240 1.66 6.53 -1.93
N ARG A 241 2.14 5.49 -1.23
CA ARG A 241 1.73 5.08 0.12
C ARG A 241 1.84 6.22 1.14
N ASP A 242 3.06 6.69 1.40
CA ASP A 242 3.33 7.69 2.43
C ASP A 242 2.53 8.97 2.17
N SER A 243 2.54 9.51 0.95
CA SER A 243 1.86 10.77 0.65
C SER A 243 0.33 10.70 0.76
N ALA A 244 -0.27 9.52 0.54
CA ALA A 244 -1.68 9.29 0.85
C ALA A 244 -1.94 9.29 2.36
N ASN A 245 -1.18 8.49 3.11
CA ASN A 245 -1.35 8.32 4.56
C ASN A 245 -1.00 9.61 5.35
N GLN A 246 -0.03 10.39 4.87
CA GLN A 246 0.34 11.70 5.38
C GLN A 246 -0.78 12.75 5.23
N LEU A 247 -1.70 12.56 4.29
CA LEU A 247 -2.87 13.42 4.08
C LEU A 247 -4.14 12.88 4.74
N GLN A 248 -4.27 11.54 4.87
CA GLN A 248 -5.45 10.87 5.45
C GLN A 248 -5.89 11.47 6.80
N VAL A 249 -4.93 11.82 7.66
CA VAL A 249 -5.13 12.52 8.95
C VAL A 249 -5.98 13.80 8.87
N TYR A 250 -6.07 14.44 7.70
CA TYR A 250 -6.86 15.65 7.49
C TYR A 250 -8.23 15.43 6.84
N ARG A 251 -8.61 14.21 6.46
CA ARG A 251 -9.88 13.95 5.76
C ARG A 251 -11.08 14.43 6.59
N ASP A 252 -11.06 14.16 7.89
CA ASP A 252 -12.15 14.43 8.83
C ASP A 252 -12.21 15.92 9.26
N ILE A 253 -11.30 16.76 8.74
CA ILE A 253 -11.34 18.23 8.90
C ILE A 253 -11.60 18.99 7.59
N MET A 254 -11.77 18.28 6.46
CA MET A 254 -12.29 18.90 5.24
C MET A 254 -13.74 19.36 5.44
N THR A 255 -14.10 20.44 4.77
CA THR A 255 -15.40 21.12 4.90
C THR A 255 -16.04 21.47 3.56
N SER A 256 -15.25 21.49 2.48
CA SER A 256 -15.71 21.81 1.14
C SER A 256 -14.67 21.39 0.09
N PRO A 257 -15.09 21.04 -1.15
CA PRO A 257 -14.20 20.97 -2.30
C PRO A 257 -13.36 22.25 -2.57
N LYS A 258 -13.56 23.34 -1.83
CA LYS A 258 -12.90 24.64 -2.06
C LYS A 258 -12.03 25.12 -0.89
N ASP A 259 -11.82 24.30 0.14
CA ASP A 259 -10.95 24.67 1.27
C ASP A 259 -9.46 24.32 1.06
N ASP A 260 -8.63 24.74 2.03
CA ASP A 260 -7.17 24.63 1.96
C ASP A 260 -6.70 23.16 2.01
N ILE A 261 -7.27 22.32 2.86
CA ILE A 261 -6.99 20.88 2.91
C ILE A 261 -7.43 20.17 1.62
N ALA A 262 -8.63 20.44 1.12
CA ALA A 262 -9.13 19.85 -0.12
C ALA A 262 -8.20 20.11 -1.33
N SER A 263 -7.52 21.26 -1.35
CA SER A 263 -6.52 21.59 -2.38
C SER A 263 -5.23 20.75 -2.32
N LEU A 264 -4.90 20.19 -1.15
CA LEU A 264 -3.79 19.23 -1.01
C LEU A 264 -4.19 17.87 -1.58
N PHE A 265 -5.38 17.37 -1.23
CA PHE A 265 -5.90 16.09 -1.73
C PHE A 265 -5.99 16.07 -3.26
N ARG A 266 -6.65 17.06 -3.90
CA ARG A 266 -6.69 17.13 -5.38
C ARG A 266 -5.30 17.21 -6.00
N GLY A 267 -4.42 18.04 -5.43
CA GLY A 267 -3.06 18.21 -5.92
C GLY A 267 -2.23 16.93 -5.83
N ALA A 268 -2.41 16.14 -4.77
CA ALA A 268 -1.77 14.86 -4.60
C ALA A 268 -2.38 13.79 -5.52
N ILE A 269 -3.71 13.69 -5.62
CA ILE A 269 -4.39 12.74 -6.51
C ILE A 269 -4.00 12.96 -7.98
N ASN A 270 -3.99 14.21 -8.47
CA ASN A 270 -3.55 14.52 -9.84
C ASN A 270 -2.09 14.11 -10.09
N LEU A 271 -1.21 14.41 -9.14
CA LEU A 271 0.22 14.13 -9.28
C LEU A 271 0.52 12.62 -9.16
N GLN A 272 -0.10 11.91 -8.22
CA GLN A 272 -0.05 10.46 -8.13
C GLN A 272 -0.60 9.79 -9.40
N ALA A 273 -1.71 10.29 -9.94
CA ALA A 273 -2.28 9.78 -11.20
C ALA A 273 -1.30 9.91 -12.37
N ARG A 274 -0.64 11.07 -12.54
CA ARG A 274 0.43 11.27 -13.55
C ARG A 274 1.55 10.23 -13.43
N TYR A 275 2.00 9.95 -12.21
CA TYR A 275 3.04 8.97 -11.95
C TYR A 275 2.59 7.54 -12.29
N ILE A 276 1.41 7.13 -11.81
CA ILE A 276 0.82 5.80 -12.03
C ILE A 276 0.54 5.55 -13.52
N VAL A 277 0.12 6.56 -14.26
CA VAL A 277 -0.17 6.48 -15.70
C VAL A 277 1.06 6.05 -16.51
N VAL A 278 2.24 6.61 -16.21
CA VAL A 278 3.49 6.34 -16.95
C VAL A 278 4.27 5.16 -16.36
N HIS A 279 4.25 5.02 -15.04
CA HIS A 279 5.10 4.09 -14.29
C HIS A 279 4.32 3.33 -13.19
N PRO A 280 3.30 2.52 -13.56
CA PRO A 280 2.43 1.83 -12.60
C PRO A 280 3.15 0.76 -11.76
N TYR A 281 4.39 0.40 -12.11
CA TYR A 281 5.19 -0.58 -11.37
C TYR A 281 6.08 0.03 -10.28
N CYS A 282 6.00 1.35 -10.03
CA CYS A 282 6.91 2.06 -9.14
C CYS A 282 6.21 2.69 -7.93
N ASN A 283 6.85 2.60 -6.76
CA ASN A 283 6.33 3.11 -5.49
C ASN A 283 6.64 4.59 -5.21
N ALA A 284 7.75 5.14 -5.73
CA ALA A 284 8.21 6.48 -5.36
C ALA A 284 8.78 7.32 -6.50
N PHE A 285 8.57 8.64 -6.41
CA PHE A 285 8.75 9.57 -7.52
C PHE A 285 9.50 10.85 -7.16
N GLN A 286 10.18 11.41 -8.18
CA GLN A 286 10.85 12.71 -8.14
C GLN A 286 9.85 13.86 -8.16
N ALA A 287 10.28 15.06 -7.76
CA ALA A 287 9.46 16.26 -7.86
C ALA A 287 9.02 16.53 -9.31
N PRO A 288 7.77 17.00 -9.55
CA PRO A 288 7.31 17.35 -10.89
C PRO A 288 8.18 18.46 -11.48
N PRO A 289 8.53 18.45 -12.78
CA PRO A 289 9.45 19.44 -13.34
C PRO A 289 8.95 20.89 -13.23
N GLU A 290 7.63 21.10 -13.16
CA GLU A 290 7.01 22.40 -12.87
C GLU A 290 7.46 23.02 -11.53
N SER A 291 7.96 22.21 -10.59
CA SER A 291 8.47 22.68 -9.30
C SER A 291 9.86 23.33 -9.37
N GLY A 292 10.65 23.04 -10.41
CA GLY A 292 12.07 23.42 -10.49
C GLY A 292 12.98 22.80 -9.43
N ILE A 293 12.50 21.83 -8.65
CA ILE A 293 13.30 21.08 -7.67
C ILE A 293 14.22 20.11 -8.42
N PRO A 294 15.54 20.07 -8.15
CA PRO A 294 16.45 19.12 -8.77
C PRO A 294 16.08 17.67 -8.45
N THR A 295 16.15 16.80 -9.45
CA THR A 295 15.97 15.34 -9.30
C THR A 295 17.03 14.76 -8.35
N GLY A 296 16.62 13.83 -7.50
CA GLY A 296 17.52 13.06 -6.63
C GLY A 296 18.40 12.07 -7.41
N VAL A 297 19.08 11.19 -6.67
CA VAL A 297 20.02 10.19 -7.24
C VAL A 297 19.30 9.01 -7.92
N GLY A 298 17.96 8.97 -7.85
CA GLY A 298 17.12 7.91 -8.44
C GLY A 298 17.35 6.54 -7.79
N SER A 299 17.08 5.48 -8.55
CA SER A 299 16.91 4.09 -8.08
C SER A 299 18.19 3.37 -7.59
N GLY A 300 19.23 4.10 -7.21
CA GLY A 300 20.47 3.55 -6.64
C GLY A 300 21.30 2.67 -7.60
N GLY A 301 20.99 2.68 -8.90
CA GLY A 301 21.58 1.76 -9.89
C GLY A 301 20.83 0.43 -10.02
N SER A 302 19.58 0.34 -9.54
CA SER A 302 18.72 -0.83 -9.71
C SER A 302 18.29 -1.00 -11.16
N THR A 303 18.34 -2.23 -11.66
CA THR A 303 17.88 -2.61 -13.01
C THR A 303 16.42 -3.05 -12.94
N VAL A 304 15.56 -2.41 -13.74
CA VAL A 304 14.11 -2.60 -13.70
C VAL A 304 13.56 -2.92 -15.10
N PHE A 305 12.56 -3.82 -15.16
CA PHE A 305 11.66 -4.00 -16.29
C PHE A 305 10.22 -3.81 -15.78
N PRO A 306 9.34 -3.06 -16.47
CA PRO A 306 9.62 -2.20 -17.62
C PRO A 306 10.70 -1.13 -17.31
N PRO A 307 11.40 -0.58 -18.33
CA PRO A 307 12.37 0.49 -18.13
C PRO A 307 11.71 1.74 -17.54
N ILE A 308 12.43 2.44 -16.66
CA ILE A 308 11.96 3.63 -15.95
C ILE A 308 12.69 4.90 -16.42
N ASP A 309 12.03 6.05 -16.36
CA ASP A 309 12.68 7.34 -16.44
C ASP A 309 13.14 7.77 -15.04
N THR A 310 14.46 7.81 -14.79
CA THR A 310 15.03 8.21 -13.49
C THR A 310 14.92 9.71 -13.21
N SER A 311 14.44 10.53 -14.15
CA SER A 311 14.04 11.92 -13.88
C SER A 311 12.64 12.03 -13.27
N VAL A 312 11.80 11.00 -13.45
CA VAL A 312 10.44 10.90 -12.88
C VAL A 312 10.41 9.95 -11.68
N VAL A 313 11.17 8.85 -11.70
CA VAL A 313 11.15 7.79 -10.68
C VAL A 313 12.27 7.98 -9.64
N SER A 314 11.91 7.80 -8.37
CA SER A 314 12.86 7.68 -7.26
C SER A 314 13.22 6.21 -7.03
N THR A 315 12.24 5.38 -6.70
CA THR A 315 12.38 3.92 -6.59
C THR A 315 11.26 3.23 -7.35
N CYS A 316 11.53 2.02 -7.83
CA CYS A 316 10.56 1.23 -8.58
C CYS A 316 10.43 -0.19 -8.01
N ASN A 317 10.25 -0.25 -6.69
CA ASN A 317 9.73 -1.45 -6.06
C ASN A 317 8.25 -1.55 -6.42
N PHE A 318 7.77 -2.71 -6.86
CA PHE A 318 6.34 -2.91 -7.08
C PHE A 318 5.65 -3.35 -5.79
N GLU A 319 4.81 -2.46 -5.30
CA GLU A 319 4.17 -2.49 -3.98
C GLU A 319 2.67 -2.28 -4.22
N LEU A 320 1.86 -3.33 -4.10
CA LEU A 320 0.43 -3.31 -4.43
C LEU A 320 -0.37 -2.36 -3.53
N ASP A 321 0.12 -2.09 -2.32
CA ASP A 321 -0.38 -1.04 -1.43
C ASP A 321 -0.26 0.37 -2.02
N SER A 322 0.67 0.63 -2.95
CA SER A 322 0.73 1.93 -3.64
C SER A 322 -0.52 2.17 -4.52
N PHE A 323 -1.13 1.11 -5.04
CA PHE A 323 -2.43 1.18 -5.71
C PHE A 323 -3.57 1.35 -4.70
N GLY A 324 -3.55 0.59 -3.60
CA GLY A 324 -4.50 0.73 -2.49
C GLY A 324 -4.53 2.16 -1.93
N ALA A 325 -3.36 2.77 -1.72
CA ALA A 325 -3.17 4.11 -1.18
C ALA A 325 -3.69 5.22 -2.11
N PHE A 326 -3.48 5.12 -3.43
CA PHE A 326 -4.04 6.08 -4.39
C PHE A 326 -5.57 6.04 -4.41
N LEU A 327 -6.16 4.85 -4.35
CA LEU A 327 -7.62 4.68 -4.31
C LEU A 327 -8.19 5.09 -2.94
N GLN A 328 -7.46 4.85 -1.84
CA GLN A 328 -7.80 5.34 -0.50
C GLN A 328 -7.78 6.88 -0.44
N LEU A 329 -6.75 7.53 -0.97
CA LEU A 329 -6.67 9.00 -1.06
C LEU A 329 -7.82 9.57 -1.89
N SER A 330 -8.19 8.89 -2.98
CA SER A 330 -9.34 9.22 -3.82
C SER A 330 -10.67 9.07 -3.07
N HIS A 331 -10.85 7.96 -2.33
CA HIS A 331 -12.01 7.70 -1.50
C HIS A 331 -12.14 8.72 -0.35
N ASP A 332 -11.07 8.94 0.42
CA ASP A 332 -11.04 9.91 1.54
C ASP A 332 -11.36 11.34 1.05
N TYR A 333 -10.93 11.74 -0.16
CA TYR A 333 -11.38 13.01 -0.77
C TYR A 333 -12.86 12.99 -1.13
N TYR A 334 -13.33 11.94 -1.82
CA TYR A 334 -14.71 11.88 -2.29
C TYR A 334 -15.71 11.85 -1.12
N THR A 335 -15.51 10.97 -0.12
CA THR A 335 -16.38 10.86 1.06
C THR A 335 -16.48 12.17 1.85
N ALA A 336 -15.41 12.97 1.90
CA ALA A 336 -15.40 14.23 2.64
C ALA A 336 -15.93 15.45 1.84
N THR A 337 -16.13 15.33 0.52
CA THR A 337 -16.40 16.50 -0.34
C THR A 337 -17.53 16.34 -1.38
N ASP A 338 -17.92 15.11 -1.72
CA ASP A 338 -18.87 14.73 -2.78
C ASP A 338 -18.52 15.28 -4.20
N ASP A 339 -17.26 15.67 -4.43
CA ASP A 339 -16.78 16.19 -5.73
C ASP A 339 -16.42 15.05 -6.70
N ALA A 340 -17.41 14.22 -7.06
CA ALA A 340 -17.24 13.15 -8.04
C ALA A 340 -16.77 13.68 -9.41
N GLU A 341 -17.20 14.88 -9.80
CA GLU A 341 -16.78 15.53 -11.05
C GLU A 341 -15.26 15.74 -11.13
N PHE A 342 -14.54 15.89 -10.00
CA PHE A 342 -13.08 16.09 -10.00
C PHE A 342 -12.33 14.97 -10.75
N PHE A 343 -12.72 13.73 -10.50
CA PHE A 343 -12.03 12.55 -11.02
C PHE A 343 -12.15 12.41 -12.55
N GLY A 344 -13.17 13.02 -13.16
CA GLY A 344 -13.35 13.08 -14.62
C GLY A 344 -12.56 14.17 -15.35
N LYS A 345 -11.80 15.03 -14.65
CA LYS A 345 -11.18 16.23 -15.25
C LYS A 345 -9.75 16.00 -15.77
N PHE A 346 -9.00 15.05 -15.19
CA PHE A 346 -7.57 14.87 -15.43
C PHE A 346 -7.18 13.37 -15.51
N GLN A 347 -5.99 13.01 -15.04
CA GLN A 347 -5.35 11.70 -15.28
C GLN A 347 -5.94 10.51 -14.49
N TRP A 348 -6.94 10.72 -13.62
CA TRP A 348 -7.40 9.68 -12.69
C TRP A 348 -8.01 8.45 -13.37
N VAL A 349 -8.84 8.63 -14.41
CA VAL A 349 -9.43 7.51 -15.16
C VAL A 349 -8.33 6.68 -15.85
N TYR A 350 -7.35 7.34 -16.45
CA TYR A 350 -6.17 6.69 -17.05
C TYR A 350 -5.33 5.95 -15.99
N ALA A 351 -5.18 6.51 -14.79
CA ALA A 351 -4.46 5.86 -13.69
C ALA A 351 -5.16 4.55 -13.29
N VAL A 352 -6.49 4.57 -13.13
CA VAL A 352 -7.28 3.36 -12.86
C VAL A 352 -7.12 2.32 -13.98
N GLN A 353 -7.18 2.72 -15.25
CA GLN A 353 -6.92 1.82 -16.39
C GLN A 353 -5.50 1.21 -16.34
N SER A 354 -4.47 2.01 -16.07
CA SER A 354 -3.07 1.54 -15.93
C SER A 354 -2.90 0.60 -14.73
N MET A 355 -3.57 0.87 -13.61
CA MET A 355 -3.57 0.03 -12.40
C MET A 355 -4.24 -1.31 -12.64
N LEU A 356 -5.45 -1.34 -13.21
CA LEU A 356 -6.16 -2.57 -13.57
C LEU A 356 -5.31 -3.43 -14.51
N LYS A 357 -4.65 -2.80 -15.50
CA LYS A 357 -3.77 -3.50 -16.43
C LYS A 357 -2.53 -4.08 -15.74
N ALA A 358 -1.86 -3.32 -14.87
CA ALA A 358 -0.67 -3.77 -14.14
C ALA A 358 -1.02 -4.85 -13.08
N ALA A 359 -2.17 -4.73 -12.42
CA ALA A 359 -2.68 -5.74 -11.50
C ALA A 359 -2.96 -7.06 -12.24
N LYS A 360 -3.65 -7.02 -13.38
CA LYS A 360 -3.95 -8.20 -14.21
C LYS A 360 -2.69 -8.84 -14.83
N ASP A 361 -1.71 -8.04 -15.24
CA ASP A 361 -0.37 -8.52 -15.59
C ASP A 361 0.25 -9.30 -14.41
N MET A 362 0.15 -8.75 -13.19
CA MET A 362 0.71 -9.31 -11.95
C MET A 362 -0.14 -10.40 -11.28
N MET A 363 -1.24 -10.83 -11.89
CA MET A 363 -1.94 -12.09 -11.58
C MET A 363 -1.41 -13.27 -12.41
N ALA A 364 -0.37 -13.05 -13.23
CA ALA A 364 0.23 -14.11 -14.03
C ALA A 364 1.09 -15.08 -13.17
N PRO A 365 0.86 -16.41 -13.30
CA PRO A 365 1.69 -17.42 -12.64
C PRO A 365 3.12 -17.43 -13.19
N THR A 366 4.02 -18.13 -12.52
CA THR A 366 5.43 -18.25 -12.98
C THR A 366 5.57 -19.19 -14.18
N TYR A 367 4.65 -20.15 -14.34
CA TYR A 367 4.64 -21.16 -15.39
C TYR A 367 3.26 -21.23 -16.05
N ASP A 368 3.22 -21.63 -17.32
CA ASP A 368 1.99 -22.06 -18.01
C ASP A 368 1.65 -23.53 -17.69
N ASP A 369 0.51 -24.02 -18.18
CA ASP A 369 -0.01 -25.37 -17.90
C ASP A 369 0.90 -26.50 -18.41
N ASP A 370 1.75 -26.23 -19.41
CA ASP A 370 2.79 -27.13 -19.92
C ASP A 370 4.06 -27.12 -19.04
N GLY A 371 4.09 -26.32 -17.96
CA GLY A 371 5.23 -26.13 -17.07
C GLY A 371 6.33 -25.24 -17.66
N LYS A 372 6.09 -24.54 -18.76
CA LYS A 372 7.05 -23.61 -19.37
C LYS A 372 6.97 -22.26 -18.65
N ARG A 373 8.15 -21.71 -18.31
CA ARG A 373 8.26 -20.45 -17.56
C ARG A 373 7.77 -19.28 -18.42
N LEU A 374 6.85 -18.48 -17.88
CA LEU A 374 6.34 -17.29 -18.53
C LEU A 374 7.36 -16.13 -18.51
N LYS A 375 7.16 -15.16 -19.40
CA LYS A 375 7.89 -13.88 -19.33
C LYS A 375 7.29 -13.07 -18.16
N PRO A 376 8.07 -12.65 -17.16
CA PRO A 376 7.56 -11.81 -16.09
C PRO A 376 7.19 -10.42 -16.65
N PRO A 377 6.07 -9.82 -16.21
CA PRO A 377 5.68 -8.47 -16.61
C PRO A 377 6.55 -7.40 -15.95
N TYR A 378 7.04 -7.68 -14.74
CA TYR A 378 7.91 -6.82 -13.93
C TYR A 378 9.14 -7.60 -13.44
N THR A 379 10.31 -6.95 -13.38
CA THR A 379 11.53 -7.49 -12.75
C THR A 379 12.34 -6.37 -12.10
N PHE A 380 12.95 -6.63 -10.95
CA PHE A 380 13.81 -5.67 -10.23
C PHE A 380 15.05 -6.34 -9.65
N SER A 381 16.24 -5.81 -9.92
CA SER A 381 17.50 -6.27 -9.34
C SER A 381 18.36 -5.09 -8.89
N SER A 382 18.89 -5.12 -7.67
CA SER A 382 19.75 -4.06 -7.12
C SER A 382 21.10 -4.58 -6.61
N TYR A 383 22.13 -3.72 -6.62
CA TYR A 383 23.44 -4.06 -6.05
C TYR A 383 23.47 -3.73 -4.55
N THR A 384 22.91 -4.62 -3.75
CA THR A 384 22.73 -4.45 -2.30
C THR A 384 23.49 -5.49 -1.47
N ARG A 385 23.64 -5.23 -0.17
CA ARG A 385 24.04 -6.22 0.85
C ARG A 385 22.87 -6.65 1.74
N THR A 386 21.73 -5.97 1.66
CA THR A 386 20.50 -6.29 2.36
C THR A 386 19.70 -7.24 1.49
N MET A 387 19.44 -8.46 1.98
CA MET A 387 18.79 -9.51 1.19
C MET A 387 17.40 -9.10 0.67
N THR A 388 16.68 -8.32 1.46
CA THR A 388 15.32 -7.85 1.17
C THR A 388 15.24 -6.62 0.28
N SER A 389 16.36 -6.08 -0.23
CA SER A 389 16.36 -4.93 -1.16
C SER A 389 16.63 -5.32 -2.62
N THR A 390 16.41 -6.58 -3.00
CA THR A 390 16.50 -7.07 -4.38
C THR A 390 15.75 -8.39 -4.55
N LEU A 391 15.01 -8.57 -5.65
CA LEU A 391 14.23 -9.79 -5.87
C LEU A 391 15.12 -11.00 -6.19
N ASN A 392 14.65 -12.18 -5.75
CA ASN A 392 15.26 -13.48 -6.02
C ASN A 392 15.21 -13.85 -7.51
N LEU A 393 15.85 -14.96 -7.88
CA LEU A 393 15.88 -15.54 -9.22
C LEU A 393 16.26 -14.52 -10.31
N VAL A 394 17.36 -13.79 -10.07
CA VAL A 394 17.89 -12.73 -10.95
C VAL A 394 16.85 -11.62 -11.19
N GLY A 395 16.27 -11.13 -10.08
CA GLY A 395 15.31 -10.03 -10.10
C GLY A 395 13.90 -10.38 -10.55
N THR A 396 13.56 -11.67 -10.65
CA THR A 396 12.26 -12.12 -11.17
C THR A 396 11.29 -12.63 -10.12
N GLY A 397 11.71 -12.64 -8.86
CA GLY A 397 10.86 -13.00 -7.73
C GLY A 397 10.90 -14.49 -7.37
N ASN A 398 9.98 -14.90 -6.49
CA ASN A 398 9.80 -16.31 -6.11
C ASN A 398 8.67 -16.95 -6.94
N PRO A 399 8.71 -18.27 -7.19
CA PRO A 399 7.66 -18.93 -7.97
C PRO A 399 6.29 -18.85 -7.30
N VAL A 400 5.27 -18.51 -8.09
CA VAL A 400 3.86 -18.48 -7.69
C VAL A 400 2.97 -19.21 -8.69
N SER A 401 1.87 -19.79 -8.20
CA SER A 401 0.80 -20.37 -9.03
C SER A 401 -0.20 -19.28 -9.46
N ARG A 402 -1.36 -19.67 -10.02
CA ARG A 402 -2.49 -18.75 -10.28
C ARG A 402 -3.51 -18.91 -9.16
N THR A 403 -3.86 -17.80 -8.51
CA THR A 403 -4.74 -17.75 -7.34
C THR A 403 -5.93 -16.80 -7.48
N GLY A 404 -5.86 -15.81 -8.39
CA GLY A 404 -6.81 -14.67 -8.41
C GLY A 404 -6.39 -13.49 -7.52
N MET A 405 -5.35 -13.64 -6.69
CA MET A 405 -4.67 -12.51 -6.04
C MET A 405 -3.64 -11.87 -6.98
N VAL A 406 -3.34 -10.60 -6.72
CA VAL A 406 -2.30 -9.83 -7.41
C VAL A 406 -0.98 -9.97 -6.64
N ARG A 407 0.13 -10.17 -7.35
CA ARG A 407 1.47 -10.25 -6.75
C ARG A 407 1.94 -8.87 -6.27
N SER A 408 2.46 -8.79 -5.06
CA SER A 408 3.27 -7.70 -4.53
C SER A 408 4.67 -8.23 -4.21
N PRO A 409 5.65 -8.08 -5.11
CA PRO A 409 7.03 -8.53 -4.90
C PRO A 409 7.75 -7.81 -3.74
N PHE A 410 7.27 -6.62 -3.37
CA PHE A 410 7.68 -5.86 -2.21
C PHE A 410 6.50 -5.57 -1.28
N ARG A 411 6.80 -5.17 -0.05
CA ARG A 411 5.88 -4.87 1.04
C ARG A 411 5.74 -3.36 1.28
N PRO A 412 4.75 -2.93 2.08
CA PRO A 412 4.67 -1.57 2.63
C PRO A 412 5.89 -1.07 3.44
N SER A 413 6.86 -1.94 3.71
CA SER A 413 8.16 -1.65 4.35
C SER A 413 9.34 -1.52 3.38
N ASP A 414 9.08 -1.42 2.07
CA ASP A 414 10.06 -1.42 0.96
C ASP A 414 10.96 -2.68 0.89
N ASP A 415 10.72 -3.67 1.75
CA ASP A 415 11.38 -4.99 1.77
C ASP A 415 10.67 -5.99 0.83
N THR A 416 11.42 -6.89 0.19
CA THR A 416 10.85 -7.95 -0.67
C THR A 416 9.99 -8.94 0.11
N SER A 417 8.85 -9.30 -0.46
CA SER A 417 7.95 -10.35 0.02
C SER A 417 8.60 -11.75 -0.06
N VAL A 418 8.29 -12.66 0.87
CA VAL A 418 8.80 -14.04 0.82
C VAL A 418 7.96 -14.89 -0.14
N PHE A 419 6.64 -14.78 -0.05
CA PHE A 419 5.72 -15.20 -1.10
C PHE A 419 4.95 -13.99 -1.61
N GLU A 420 4.66 -13.92 -2.90
CA GLU A 420 4.28 -12.64 -3.52
C GLU A 420 2.78 -12.32 -3.43
N PHE A 421 1.91 -13.25 -3.06
CA PHE A 421 0.53 -12.90 -2.71
C PHE A 421 0.49 -12.38 -1.28
N LEU A 422 0.96 -11.14 -1.12
CA LEU A 422 0.91 -10.36 0.12
C LEU A 422 -0.55 -10.04 0.45
N VAL A 423 -1.05 -10.66 1.50
CA VAL A 423 -2.49 -10.71 1.81
C VAL A 423 -3.01 -9.32 2.21
N PRO A 424 -2.38 -8.54 3.11
CA PRO A 424 -2.84 -7.19 3.46
C PRO A 424 -2.93 -6.21 2.28
N ALA A 425 -1.98 -6.26 1.35
CA ALA A 425 -2.00 -5.39 0.17
C ALA A 425 -3.14 -5.76 -0.80
N ASN A 426 -3.44 -7.05 -0.94
CA ASN A 426 -4.62 -7.52 -1.68
C ASN A 426 -5.94 -7.14 -0.98
N MET A 427 -5.99 -7.18 0.36
CA MET A 427 -7.12 -6.68 1.17
C MET A 427 -7.37 -5.18 0.93
N MET A 428 -6.32 -4.36 0.99
CA MET A 428 -6.42 -2.91 0.76
C MET A 428 -6.82 -2.57 -0.68
N PHE A 429 -6.17 -3.19 -1.66
CA PHE A 429 -6.46 -2.92 -3.08
C PHE A 429 -7.89 -3.33 -3.44
N SER A 430 -8.35 -4.53 -3.06
CA SER A 430 -9.73 -4.97 -3.33
C SER A 430 -10.78 -4.10 -2.65
N ARG A 431 -10.58 -3.68 -1.38
CA ARG A 431 -11.50 -2.76 -0.68
C ARG A 431 -11.67 -1.45 -1.44
N TYR A 432 -10.58 -0.72 -1.70
CA TYR A 432 -10.68 0.60 -2.30
C TYR A 432 -10.97 0.56 -3.80
N LEU A 433 -10.66 -0.52 -4.52
CA LEU A 433 -11.07 -0.72 -5.91
C LEU A 433 -12.60 -0.89 -6.04
N ASN A 434 -13.23 -1.65 -5.14
CA ASN A 434 -14.69 -1.71 -5.05
C ASN A 434 -15.31 -0.34 -4.77
N ASP A 435 -14.82 0.36 -3.74
CA ASP A 435 -15.46 1.61 -3.28
C ASP A 435 -15.29 2.74 -4.30
N THR A 436 -14.12 2.85 -4.94
CA THR A 436 -13.87 3.85 -5.98
C THR A 436 -14.59 3.55 -7.30
N ALA A 437 -15.13 2.34 -7.51
CA ALA A 437 -16.02 2.08 -8.64
C ALA A 437 -17.31 2.94 -8.58
N ALA A 438 -17.77 3.29 -7.37
CA ALA A 438 -18.89 4.23 -7.19
C ALA A 438 -18.54 5.69 -7.54
N ILE A 439 -17.25 6.04 -7.62
CA ILE A 439 -16.78 7.29 -8.20
C ILE A 439 -16.80 7.17 -9.74
N MET A 440 -16.30 6.04 -10.27
CA MET A 440 -16.23 5.79 -11.72
C MET A 440 -17.62 5.82 -12.39
N ASP A 441 -18.65 5.25 -11.75
CA ASP A 441 -20.06 5.32 -12.21
C ASP A 441 -20.56 6.75 -12.48
N GLN A 442 -20.03 7.74 -11.75
CA GLN A 442 -20.49 9.13 -11.79
C GLN A 442 -19.75 9.98 -12.82
N ILE A 443 -18.70 9.45 -13.45
CA ILE A 443 -17.90 10.17 -14.45
C ILE A 443 -18.56 10.02 -15.83
N SER A 444 -19.27 11.05 -16.29
CA SER A 444 -20.01 11.08 -17.56
C SER A 444 -19.21 10.78 -18.84
N LYS A 445 -17.88 10.71 -18.75
CA LYS A 445 -16.94 10.37 -19.84
C LYS A 445 -16.17 9.06 -19.60
N ALA A 446 -16.50 8.28 -18.57
CA ALA A 446 -15.81 7.04 -18.27
C ALA A 446 -15.96 6.01 -19.42
N PRO A 447 -14.93 5.19 -19.68
CA PRO A 447 -15.04 4.02 -20.55
C PRO A 447 -16.14 3.06 -20.07
N SER A 448 -17.01 2.66 -21.00
CA SER A 448 -18.16 1.79 -20.72
C SER A 448 -17.72 0.45 -20.10
N GLY A 449 -18.23 0.15 -18.90
CA GLY A 449 -17.91 -1.08 -18.15
C GLY A 449 -16.67 -1.00 -17.26
N LEU A 450 -15.93 0.11 -17.24
CA LEU A 450 -14.71 0.23 -16.41
C LEU A 450 -15.00 0.14 -14.90
N ALA A 451 -16.13 0.69 -14.44
CA ALA A 451 -16.56 0.57 -13.04
C ALA A 451 -16.91 -0.87 -12.66
N ASP A 452 -17.45 -1.66 -13.60
CA ASP A 452 -17.74 -3.07 -13.37
C ASP A 452 -16.47 -3.91 -13.41
N GLU A 453 -15.51 -3.58 -14.28
CA GLU A 453 -14.16 -4.17 -14.28
C GLU A 453 -13.41 -3.99 -12.95
N MET A 454 -13.63 -2.85 -12.27
CA MET A 454 -13.12 -2.59 -10.92
C MET A 454 -13.79 -3.50 -9.87
N ARG A 455 -15.12 -3.67 -9.94
CA ARG A 455 -15.91 -4.53 -9.03
C ARG A 455 -15.59 -6.00 -9.19
N ASP A 456 -15.49 -6.47 -10.43
CA ASP A 456 -15.18 -7.85 -10.79
C ASP A 456 -13.80 -8.23 -10.24
N LEU A 457 -12.78 -7.40 -10.48
CA LEU A 457 -11.43 -7.66 -9.96
C LEU A 457 -11.36 -7.57 -8.43
N ALA A 458 -12.07 -6.62 -7.81
CA ALA A 458 -12.16 -6.53 -6.36
C ALA A 458 -12.82 -7.79 -5.75
N THR A 459 -13.81 -8.37 -6.44
CA THR A 459 -14.48 -9.60 -6.05
C THR A 459 -13.57 -10.82 -6.23
N GLU A 460 -12.93 -10.97 -7.39
CA GLU A 460 -11.96 -12.06 -7.67
C GLU A 460 -10.85 -12.11 -6.60
N ILE A 461 -10.27 -10.96 -6.24
CA ILE A 461 -9.24 -10.88 -5.21
C ILE A 461 -9.80 -11.25 -3.82
N ARG A 462 -11.03 -10.82 -3.48
CA ARG A 462 -11.66 -11.14 -2.19
C ARG A 462 -12.01 -12.63 -2.05
N GLU A 463 -12.45 -13.26 -3.13
CA GLU A 463 -12.69 -14.71 -3.19
C GLU A 463 -11.36 -15.50 -3.12
N ALA A 464 -10.33 -15.06 -3.86
CA ALA A 464 -8.98 -15.64 -3.81
C ALA A 464 -8.32 -15.56 -2.42
N ILE A 465 -8.53 -14.47 -1.68
CA ILE A 465 -8.11 -14.35 -0.27
C ILE A 465 -8.83 -15.40 0.59
N GLN A 466 -10.13 -15.64 0.38
CA GLN A 466 -10.88 -16.63 1.15
C GLN A 466 -10.43 -18.06 0.85
N GLU A 467 -10.14 -18.40 -0.41
CA GLU A 467 -9.69 -19.76 -0.78
C GLU A 467 -8.24 -20.04 -0.35
N HIS A 468 -7.33 -19.07 -0.51
CA HIS A 468 -5.89 -19.34 -0.43
C HIS A 468 -5.18 -18.74 0.79
N ALA A 469 -5.72 -17.69 1.41
CA ALA A 469 -5.06 -16.99 2.53
C ALA A 469 -5.65 -17.34 3.91
N ILE A 470 -6.85 -17.92 4.01
CA ILE A 470 -7.40 -18.44 5.26
C ILE A 470 -6.80 -19.84 5.52
N ILE A 471 -5.95 -19.94 6.54
CA ILE A 471 -5.14 -21.11 6.85
C ILE A 471 -5.42 -21.62 8.27
N LYS A 472 -4.85 -22.78 8.62
CA LYS A 472 -4.86 -23.27 10.00
C LYS A 472 -3.65 -22.78 10.76
N GLY A 473 -3.88 -22.01 11.82
CA GLY A 473 -2.86 -21.48 12.70
C GLY A 473 -2.18 -22.56 13.56
N PRO A 474 -1.18 -22.17 14.38
CA PRO A 474 -0.36 -23.12 15.14
C PRO A 474 -1.11 -24.00 16.15
N GLU A 475 -2.31 -23.61 16.57
CA GLU A 475 -3.17 -24.35 17.51
C GLU A 475 -4.41 -24.96 16.84
N GLY A 476 -4.55 -24.83 15.51
CA GLY A 476 -5.63 -25.38 14.69
C GLY A 476 -6.80 -24.42 14.42
N GLU A 477 -6.71 -23.20 14.92
CA GLU A 477 -7.59 -22.06 14.66
C GLU A 477 -7.59 -21.66 13.17
N LEU A 478 -8.64 -21.00 12.67
CA LEU A 478 -8.59 -20.37 11.34
C LEU A 478 -8.08 -18.94 11.47
N MET A 479 -7.05 -18.59 10.71
CA MET A 479 -6.42 -17.27 10.67
C MET A 479 -5.95 -16.92 9.26
N TYR A 480 -5.64 -15.65 8.99
CA TYR A 480 -5.02 -15.23 7.73
C TYR A 480 -3.50 -15.46 7.76
N ALA A 481 -2.95 -16.00 6.66
CA ALA A 481 -1.53 -15.89 6.37
C ALA A 481 -1.17 -14.44 5.99
N TYR A 482 0.09 -14.04 6.21
CA TYR A 482 0.60 -12.73 5.78
C TYR A 482 0.94 -12.74 4.29
N GLU A 483 1.53 -13.83 3.80
CA GLU A 483 1.84 -14.07 2.39
C GLU A 483 1.60 -15.54 2.03
N VAL A 484 1.19 -15.80 0.78
CA VAL A 484 1.11 -17.15 0.19
C VAL A 484 1.66 -17.20 -1.23
N ASP A 485 2.01 -18.40 -1.72
CA ASP A 485 2.52 -18.64 -3.10
C ASP A 485 1.51 -19.32 -4.04
N GLY A 486 0.39 -19.82 -3.51
CA GLY A 486 -0.58 -20.63 -4.25
C GLY A 486 -0.12 -22.06 -4.58
N PHE A 487 1.05 -22.49 -4.13
CA PHE A 487 1.53 -23.88 -4.14
C PHE A 487 1.41 -24.56 -2.76
N GLY A 488 1.23 -23.77 -1.70
CA GLY A 488 1.09 -24.23 -0.31
C GLY A 488 2.12 -23.62 0.65
N GLY A 489 3.02 -22.77 0.16
CA GLY A 489 3.84 -21.88 0.99
C GLY A 489 2.97 -20.84 1.69
N GLN A 490 3.17 -20.69 2.99
CA GLN A 490 2.41 -19.81 3.88
C GLN A 490 3.39 -19.11 4.83
N ASN A 491 3.36 -17.78 4.89
CA ASN A 491 4.16 -17.01 5.84
C ASN A 491 3.27 -16.56 7.00
N LEU A 492 3.57 -17.03 8.22
CA LEU A 492 2.80 -16.73 9.43
C LEU A 492 3.54 -15.69 10.27
N MET A 493 3.20 -14.43 10.05
CA MET A 493 3.74 -13.24 10.71
C MET A 493 2.72 -12.10 10.62
N ASP A 494 3.10 -10.90 11.06
CA ASP A 494 2.58 -9.65 10.50
C ASP A 494 3.70 -8.60 10.53
N ASP A 495 3.50 -7.50 9.81
CA ASP A 495 4.44 -6.38 9.70
C ASP A 495 3.82 -5.09 10.30
N ALA A 496 4.66 -4.14 10.72
CA ALA A 496 4.21 -2.87 11.29
C ALA A 496 3.62 -1.92 10.24
N ASN A 497 4.07 -2.00 8.99
CA ASN A 497 3.70 -1.05 7.95
C ASN A 497 2.30 -1.33 7.38
N VAL A 498 1.42 -0.32 7.38
CA VAL A 498 0.06 -0.43 6.83
C VAL A 498 0.11 -0.40 5.30
N PRO A 499 -0.61 -1.29 4.58
CA PRO A 499 -1.49 -2.34 5.10
C PRO A 499 -0.76 -3.56 5.70
N SER A 500 -1.16 -3.89 6.92
CA SER A 500 -0.81 -5.10 7.68
C SER A 500 -2.07 -5.92 8.01
N LEU A 501 -1.94 -7.17 8.43
CA LEU A 501 -3.10 -7.99 8.84
C LEU A 501 -3.82 -7.37 10.04
N LEU A 502 -3.09 -6.82 11.01
CA LEU A 502 -3.64 -6.08 12.13
C LEU A 502 -4.44 -4.84 11.70
N SER A 503 -4.10 -4.23 10.56
CA SER A 503 -4.79 -3.06 10.02
C SER A 503 -6.07 -3.37 9.24
N ALA A 504 -6.42 -4.64 9.00
CA ALA A 504 -7.51 -5.02 8.10
C ALA A 504 -8.88 -4.36 8.43
N PRO A 505 -9.26 -4.10 9.70
CA PRO A 505 -10.45 -3.31 10.02
C PRO A 505 -10.24 -1.78 9.99
N PHE A 506 -9.01 -1.28 10.18
CA PHE A 506 -8.70 0.15 10.03
C PHE A 506 -8.87 0.61 8.57
N ILE A 507 -8.47 -0.24 7.61
CA ILE A 507 -8.77 -0.04 6.18
C ILE A 507 -10.19 -0.50 5.78
N GLY A 508 -10.99 -0.99 6.72
CA GLY A 508 -12.38 -1.42 6.49
C GLY A 508 -12.57 -2.70 5.65
N TYR A 509 -11.55 -3.55 5.48
CA TYR A 509 -11.70 -4.80 4.71
C TYR A 509 -12.42 -5.92 5.51
N LEU A 510 -12.33 -5.89 6.84
CA LEU A 510 -12.98 -6.80 7.79
C LEU A 510 -13.60 -6.03 8.96
N GLU A 511 -14.57 -6.65 9.63
CA GLU A 511 -15.10 -6.14 10.91
C GLU A 511 -14.18 -6.53 12.08
N MET A 512 -14.21 -5.73 13.15
CA MET A 512 -13.37 -5.96 14.34
C MET A 512 -13.73 -7.23 15.14
N ASP A 513 -14.91 -7.80 14.93
CA ASP A 513 -15.41 -9.01 15.61
C ASP A 513 -15.39 -10.28 14.74
N ASP A 514 -14.92 -10.20 13.48
CA ASP A 514 -14.72 -11.35 12.60
C ASP A 514 -13.82 -12.41 13.26
N GLU A 515 -14.26 -13.68 13.23
CA GLU A 515 -13.60 -14.77 13.97
C GLU A 515 -12.17 -15.04 13.44
N VAL A 516 -11.98 -14.99 12.12
CA VAL A 516 -10.69 -15.25 11.49
C VAL A 516 -9.73 -14.10 11.77
N TYR A 517 -10.19 -12.84 11.66
CA TYR A 517 -9.42 -11.66 12.06
C TYR A 517 -9.05 -11.70 13.55
N ARG A 518 -9.97 -12.07 14.44
CA ARG A 518 -9.68 -12.13 15.88
C ARG A 518 -8.63 -13.17 16.23
N ASN A 519 -8.75 -14.39 15.68
CA ASN A 519 -7.71 -15.43 15.81
C ASN A 519 -6.36 -14.93 15.26
N THR A 520 -6.39 -14.24 14.11
CA THR A 520 -5.22 -13.62 13.48
C THR A 520 -4.59 -12.56 14.40
N ARG A 521 -5.38 -11.64 14.97
CA ARG A 521 -4.92 -10.62 15.93
C ARG A 521 -4.32 -11.24 17.19
N GLU A 522 -4.91 -12.31 17.70
CA GLU A 522 -4.40 -13.04 18.88
C GLU A 522 -3.08 -13.79 18.58
N PHE A 523 -2.88 -14.32 17.36
CA PHE A 523 -1.57 -14.80 16.90
C PHE A 523 -0.55 -13.66 16.79
N ILE A 524 -0.93 -12.58 16.09
CA ILE A 524 -0.07 -11.43 15.75
C ILE A 524 0.48 -10.74 16.99
N LEU A 525 -0.36 -10.56 18.01
CA LEU A 525 -0.03 -9.90 19.27
C LEU A 525 0.48 -10.88 20.34
N SER A 526 1.18 -11.94 19.91
CA SER A 526 1.75 -12.95 20.78
C SER A 526 3.16 -13.33 20.34
N GLY A 527 3.94 -13.92 21.25
CA GLY A 527 5.25 -14.49 20.94
C GLY A 527 5.25 -15.69 19.96
N LYS A 528 4.12 -16.00 19.30
CA LYS A 528 4.05 -16.89 18.13
C LYS A 528 4.47 -16.15 16.85
N ASN A 529 4.13 -14.86 16.72
CA ASN A 529 4.57 -14.01 15.62
C ASN A 529 6.07 -13.69 15.77
N PRO A 530 6.94 -14.00 14.78
CA PRO A 530 8.38 -13.81 14.90
C PRO A 530 8.79 -12.34 15.06
N TRP A 531 7.96 -11.38 14.64
CA TRP A 531 8.21 -9.94 14.81
C TRP A 531 7.56 -9.34 16.06
N TYR A 532 6.89 -10.16 16.89
CA TYR A 532 6.28 -9.66 18.12
C TYR A 532 7.32 -9.48 19.24
N ALA A 533 7.85 -8.26 19.37
CA ALA A 533 8.85 -7.89 20.36
C ALA A 533 8.22 -7.28 21.63
N ARG A 534 8.91 -7.46 22.75
CA ARG A 534 8.48 -7.06 24.10
C ARG A 534 9.63 -6.46 24.90
N GLY A 535 9.30 -5.62 25.87
CA GLY A 535 10.25 -5.05 26.83
C GLY A 535 9.61 -3.98 27.74
N PRO A 536 10.38 -3.37 28.65
CA PRO A 536 9.89 -2.40 29.63
C PRO A 536 9.67 -0.98 29.08
N VAL A 537 9.73 -0.80 27.75
CA VAL A 537 9.46 0.47 27.06
C VAL A 537 8.22 0.38 26.16
N ILE A 538 8.15 -0.63 25.28
CA ILE A 538 7.13 -0.72 24.22
C ILE A 538 6.94 -2.18 23.74
N ASN A 539 5.70 -2.62 23.42
CA ASN A 539 5.35 -4.04 23.16
C ASN A 539 4.30 -4.29 22.03
N ALA A 540 4.65 -4.81 20.83
CA ALA A 540 3.71 -5.27 19.76
C ALA A 540 4.36 -5.96 18.52
N VAL A 541 3.85 -5.68 17.30
CA VAL A 541 4.24 -6.17 15.95
C VAL A 541 5.30 -5.29 15.31
N GLY A 542 6.47 -5.86 15.02
CA GLY A 542 7.55 -5.19 14.30
C GLY A 542 7.55 -5.55 12.81
N SER A 543 8.73 -5.49 12.23
CA SER A 543 9.02 -5.84 10.84
C SER A 543 10.42 -6.50 10.79
N PRO A 544 10.83 -7.16 9.69
CA PRO A 544 12.26 -7.22 9.33
C PRO A 544 12.96 -5.85 9.48
N HIS A 545 12.20 -4.76 9.32
CA HIS A 545 12.54 -3.35 9.50
C HIS A 545 12.32 -2.77 10.93
N ILE A 546 12.49 -3.57 12.01
CA ILE A 546 12.59 -3.16 13.45
C ILE A 546 11.27 -3.32 14.29
N LYS A 547 11.02 -2.58 15.39
CA LYS A 547 10.30 -3.04 16.63
C LYS A 547 9.30 -2.00 17.31
N PRO A 548 8.34 -2.41 18.21
CA PRO A 548 6.96 -1.83 18.41
C PRO A 548 6.27 -1.95 19.85
N GLY A 549 4.98 -1.67 20.23
CA GLY A 549 3.85 -0.90 19.62
C GLY A 549 2.31 -0.95 20.08
N ASP A 550 1.74 -1.66 21.12
CA ASP A 550 0.24 -1.90 21.27
C ASP A 550 -0.39 -1.73 22.70
N GLU A 551 -1.72 -1.49 22.75
CA GLU A 551 -2.71 -1.03 23.77
C GLU A 551 -2.31 -0.51 25.18
N GLN A 552 -1.20 -0.93 25.80
CA GLN A 552 -0.45 -0.01 26.67
C GLN A 552 0.12 1.17 25.83
N ALA A 553 0.24 0.97 24.51
CA ALA A 553 0.54 1.92 23.43
C ALA A 553 0.38 3.40 23.77
N LEU A 554 -0.81 3.89 24.17
CA LEU A 554 -0.95 5.34 24.36
C LEU A 554 -0.11 5.89 25.53
N ALA A 555 0.20 5.05 26.52
CA ALA A 555 1.16 5.36 27.57
C ALA A 555 2.61 5.10 27.11
N GLU A 556 2.85 3.98 26.43
CA GLU A 556 4.16 3.63 25.86
C GLU A 556 4.65 4.74 24.92
N LEU A 557 3.89 5.06 23.87
CA LEU A 557 4.14 6.12 22.87
C LEU A 557 4.33 7.52 23.49
N VAL A 558 3.65 7.85 24.59
CA VAL A 558 3.88 9.12 25.31
C VAL A 558 5.22 9.11 26.05
N SER A 559 5.61 7.96 26.61
CA SER A 559 6.87 7.81 27.34
C SER A 559 8.10 7.57 26.46
N SER A 560 7.91 7.05 25.24
CA SER A 560 8.97 6.49 24.40
C SER A 560 9.57 7.45 23.36
N THR A 561 9.13 8.71 23.28
CA THR A 561 9.59 9.65 22.23
C THR A 561 11.01 10.21 22.44
N ASP A 562 11.82 9.66 23.34
CA ASP A 562 13.13 10.21 23.76
C ASP A 562 13.11 11.70 24.17
N GLY A 563 11.99 12.16 24.77
CA GLY A 563 11.78 13.59 25.09
C GLY A 563 11.55 14.51 23.87
N LEU A 564 11.65 14.00 22.64
CA LEU A 564 11.55 14.80 21.42
C LEU A 564 10.12 15.23 21.10
N GLY A 565 9.10 14.45 21.48
CA GLY A 565 7.69 14.75 21.26
C GLY A 565 7.19 14.51 19.83
N LEU A 566 7.82 13.58 19.10
CA LEU A 566 7.42 13.11 17.77
C LEU A 566 7.28 11.58 17.78
N MET A 567 6.66 11.04 16.73
CA MET A 567 6.71 9.60 16.45
C MET A 567 7.96 9.29 15.60
N HIS A 568 8.63 8.21 15.97
CA HIS A 568 9.78 7.64 15.27
C HIS A 568 9.30 6.52 14.34
N GLU A 569 10.16 6.08 13.41
CA GLU A 569 9.90 4.88 12.60
C GLU A 569 9.92 3.61 13.44
N SER A 570 10.88 3.51 14.37
CA SER A 570 10.98 2.38 15.31
C SER A 570 11.64 2.81 16.61
N ILE A 571 11.42 2.04 17.68
CA ILE A 571 11.99 2.25 19.02
C ILE A 571 12.42 0.90 19.59
N ASN A 572 13.57 0.83 20.26
CA ASN A 572 14.01 -0.38 20.94
C ASN A 572 13.11 -0.63 22.18
N SER A 573 12.47 -1.81 22.23
CA SER A 573 11.63 -2.25 23.36
C SER A 573 12.35 -2.26 24.72
N LEU A 574 13.68 -2.18 24.74
CA LEU A 574 14.53 -2.10 25.93
C LEU A 574 15.10 -0.69 26.22
N SER A 575 15.00 0.26 25.29
CA SER A 575 15.61 1.59 25.40
C SER A 575 14.91 2.64 24.54
N ALA A 576 14.22 3.60 25.18
CA ALA A 576 13.57 4.70 24.47
C ALA A 576 14.55 5.65 23.74
N ALA A 577 15.84 5.63 24.08
CA ALA A 577 16.89 6.44 23.46
C ALA A 577 17.53 5.77 22.22
N GLU A 578 17.04 4.60 21.80
CA GLU A 578 17.45 3.90 20.58
C GLU A 578 16.26 3.82 19.62
N TRP A 579 16.23 4.71 18.63
CA TRP A 579 15.14 4.88 17.67
C TRP A 579 15.65 5.17 16.25
N THR A 580 14.78 5.04 15.25
CA THR A 580 15.10 5.37 13.84
C THR A 580 14.20 6.47 13.27
N ARG A 581 14.78 7.23 12.32
CA ARG A 581 14.22 8.41 11.62
C ARG A 581 13.65 9.51 12.52
N GLU A 582 14.41 10.60 12.63
CA GLU A 582 14.01 11.79 13.39
C GLU A 582 12.72 12.47 12.91
N TRP A 583 12.32 12.22 11.67
CA TRP A 583 11.25 12.93 10.97
C TRP A 583 10.56 12.00 9.98
N PHE A 584 9.66 11.17 10.51
CA PHE A 584 8.78 10.34 9.72
C PHE A 584 7.36 10.94 9.72
N SER A 585 7.03 11.69 8.65
CA SER A 585 5.79 12.47 8.60
C SER A 585 4.53 11.59 8.57
N TRP A 586 4.63 10.35 8.07
CA TRP A 586 3.53 9.38 8.07
C TRP A 586 3.17 8.91 9.48
N ALA A 587 4.15 8.44 10.27
CA ALA A 587 3.91 8.02 11.67
C ALA A 587 3.35 9.17 12.53
N ASN A 588 3.83 10.40 12.30
CA ASN A 588 3.27 11.61 12.93
C ASN A 588 1.78 11.82 12.55
N GLY A 589 1.44 11.67 11.27
CA GLY A 589 0.07 11.73 10.78
C GLY A 589 -0.85 10.68 11.41
N LEU A 590 -0.43 9.41 11.44
CA LEU A 590 -1.21 8.32 12.06
C LEU A 590 -1.51 8.58 13.54
N PHE A 591 -0.55 9.09 14.31
CA PHE A 591 -0.81 9.47 15.70
C PHE A 591 -1.83 10.62 15.80
N GLY A 592 -1.74 11.62 14.92
CA GLY A 592 -2.73 12.69 14.83
C GLY A 592 -4.14 12.15 14.55
N GLN A 593 -4.27 11.22 13.60
CA GLN A 593 -5.53 10.60 13.21
C GLN A 593 -6.12 9.75 14.35
N MET A 594 -5.31 8.90 14.99
CA MET A 594 -5.70 8.10 16.16
C MET A 594 -6.27 8.96 17.28
N ILE A 595 -5.71 10.15 17.52
CA ILE A 595 -6.18 11.03 18.60
C ILE A 595 -7.51 11.73 18.26
N LEU A 596 -7.82 11.97 16.98
CA LEU A 596 -9.15 12.42 16.56
C LEU A 596 -10.18 11.28 16.61
N ASP A 597 -9.83 10.09 16.15
CA ASP A 597 -10.64 8.86 16.29
C ASP A 597 -10.99 8.55 17.76
N LEU A 598 -10.02 8.71 18.66
CA LEU A 598 -10.22 8.55 20.10
C LEU A 598 -11.09 9.65 20.73
N GLU A 599 -11.14 10.86 20.16
CA GLU A 599 -12.08 11.89 20.58
C GLU A 599 -13.53 11.47 20.28
N GLU A 600 -13.79 10.95 19.09
CA GLU A 600 -15.14 10.51 18.72
C GLU A 600 -15.55 9.24 19.47
N ARG A 601 -14.76 8.17 19.35
CA ARG A 601 -15.17 6.82 19.77
C ARG A 601 -14.89 6.51 21.24
N LYS A 602 -13.85 7.11 21.84
CA LYS A 602 -13.41 6.81 23.22
C LYS A 602 -12.95 8.06 23.99
N PRO A 603 -13.70 9.19 24.02
CA PRO A 603 -13.22 10.49 24.54
C PRO A 603 -12.75 10.46 26.01
N HIS A 604 -13.26 9.52 26.79
CA HIS A 604 -12.82 9.28 28.17
C HIS A 604 -11.35 8.85 28.30
N ILE A 605 -10.72 8.35 27.22
CA ILE A 605 -9.29 8.05 27.17
C ILE A 605 -8.46 9.33 27.13
N LEU A 606 -8.87 10.34 26.34
CA LEU A 606 -8.20 11.64 26.27
C LEU A 606 -8.34 12.48 27.57
N LYS A 607 -9.21 12.04 28.48
CA LYS A 607 -9.36 12.57 29.85
C LYS A 607 -8.54 11.81 30.91
N LYS A 608 -7.78 10.77 30.53
CA LYS A 608 -6.78 10.12 31.41
C LYS A 608 -5.51 10.96 31.53
N SER A 609 -4.66 10.57 32.46
CA SER A 609 -3.30 11.07 32.66
C SER A 609 -2.32 9.91 32.55
N PHE A 610 -1.24 10.08 31.80
CA PHE A 610 -0.21 9.07 31.53
C PHE A 610 1.10 9.35 32.28
N GLN A 611 1.13 10.46 33.02
CA GLN A 611 2.23 10.96 33.86
C GLN A 611 2.79 9.93 34.87
N ALA A 612 1.94 9.01 35.33
CA ALA A 612 2.27 7.96 36.30
C ALA A 612 2.80 6.66 35.65
N TYR A 613 2.94 6.59 34.33
CA TYR A 613 3.48 5.39 33.66
C TYR A 613 4.95 5.17 34.07
N PRO A 614 5.37 3.95 34.46
CA PRO A 614 6.77 3.65 34.74
C PRO A 614 7.56 3.62 33.43
N VAL A 615 8.83 4.03 33.47
CA VAL A 615 9.75 3.98 32.33
C VAL A 615 10.86 3.00 32.66
N GLY A 616 11.07 1.98 31.83
CA GLY A 616 12.26 1.13 31.93
C GLY A 616 12.32 0.19 33.14
N GLY A 617 11.19 -0.11 33.80
CA GLY A 617 11.12 -1.11 34.86
C GLY A 617 11.40 -0.61 36.28
N GLU A 618 11.33 0.71 36.53
CA GLU A 618 11.21 1.26 37.88
C GLU A 618 9.80 1.00 38.44
N GLU A 619 9.59 -0.20 39.01
CA GLU A 619 8.55 -0.44 40.03
C GLU A 619 9.05 0.07 41.40
N GLU A 620 8.13 0.59 42.23
CA GLU A 620 8.39 1.13 43.60
C GLU A 620 7.78 0.22 44.69
#